data_AF-A0A3B1CI74-F1
#
_entry.id   AF-A0A3B1CI74-F1
#
_cell.length_a   1.000
_cell.length_b   1.000
_cell.length_c   1.000
_cell.angle_alpha   90.00
_cell.angle_beta   90.00
_cell.angle_gamma   90.00
#
_symmetry.space_group_name_H-M   'P 1'
#
loop_
_entity.id
_entity.type
_entity.pdbx_description
1 polymer ?
#
loop_
_entity_poly.entity_id
_entity_poly.type
_entity_poly.pdbx_seq_one_letter_code
_entity_poly.pdbx_strand_id
1 'polypeptide(L)'
;MISLLNKTWNISPPSPDTVYALVKELGISPIVAGLLVNRKVTVADEARQALEADLTKLHDPFLMLGMQKSVDRVLQSIANKEKITVFCDYDVDGVSSAAFLIHFFRDLGVDIDYYLPERMAEGYGLNANAVREIREVRGSALMITADCGITGNKEVELANQI
;
A
#
# COMPACT_ATOMS: atom_id res chain seq x y z
N MET A 1 -12.88 -4.53 -39.60
CA MET A 1 -13.29 -5.34 -38.43
C MET A 1 -14.12 -4.42 -37.54
N ILE A 2 -15.44 -4.57 -37.54
CA ILE A 2 -16.38 -3.63 -36.88
C ILE A 2 -16.55 -4.10 -35.43
N SER A 3 -16.11 -3.28 -34.47
CA SER A 3 -16.41 -3.50 -33.05
C SER A 3 -17.91 -3.32 -32.82
N LEU A 4 -18.59 -4.32 -32.25
CA LEU A 4 -20.01 -4.24 -31.83
C LEU A 4 -20.30 -3.10 -30.83
N LEU A 5 -19.26 -2.58 -30.16
CA LEU A 5 -19.35 -1.48 -29.19
C LEU A 5 -18.93 -0.10 -29.74
N ASN A 6 -18.80 0.06 -31.06
CA ASN A 6 -18.24 1.28 -31.69
C ASN A 6 -16.89 1.73 -31.10
N LYS A 7 -16.06 0.79 -30.64
CA LYS A 7 -14.72 1.08 -30.12
C LYS A 7 -13.73 1.22 -31.27
N THR A 8 -12.95 2.29 -31.23
CA THR A 8 -11.85 2.53 -32.16
C THR A 8 -10.54 2.11 -31.50
N TRP A 9 -9.76 1.29 -32.20
CA TRP A 9 -8.40 0.99 -31.79
C TRP A 9 -7.51 2.21 -32.05
N ASN A 10 -6.87 2.72 -31.00
CA ASN A 10 -5.92 3.81 -31.11
C ASN A 10 -4.56 3.32 -30.61
N ILE A 11 -3.58 3.31 -31.50
CA ILE A 11 -2.21 2.91 -31.19
C ILE A 11 -1.41 4.19 -31.01
N SER A 12 -0.90 4.42 -29.79
CA SER A 12 0.03 5.52 -29.54
C SER A 12 1.39 5.20 -30.17
N PRO A 13 1.85 5.98 -31.17
CA PRO A 13 3.16 5.77 -31.76
C PRO A 13 4.25 6.32 -30.82
N PRO A 14 5.21 5.49 -30.37
CA PRO A 14 6.34 5.99 -29.59
C PRO A 14 7.29 6.77 -30.49
N SER A 15 8.04 7.72 -29.91
CA SER A 15 9.13 8.43 -30.59
C SER A 15 10.16 7.43 -31.15
N PRO A 16 10.35 7.32 -32.47
CA PRO A 16 11.29 6.36 -33.05
C PRO A 16 12.73 6.57 -32.58
N ASP A 17 13.16 7.83 -32.43
CA ASP A 17 14.50 8.18 -31.98
C ASP A 17 14.74 7.74 -30.53
N THR A 18 13.76 7.94 -29.66
CA THR A 18 13.83 7.51 -28.26
C THR A 18 13.82 5.99 -28.15
N VAL A 19 13.01 5.31 -28.97
CA VAL A 19 13.01 3.84 -29.05
C VAL A 19 14.38 3.33 -29.47
N TYR A 20 14.96 3.91 -30.53
CA TYR A 20 16.28 3.52 -31.01
C TYR A 20 17.38 3.74 -29.96
N ALA A 21 17.34 4.88 -29.25
CA ALA A 21 18.27 5.16 -28.16
C ALA A 21 18.20 4.09 -27.05
N LEU A 22 17.00 3.76 -26.57
CA LEU A 22 16.81 2.73 -25.54
C LEU A 22 17.24 1.33 -26.01
N VAL A 23 16.92 0.96 -27.26
CA VAL A 23 17.36 -0.33 -27.85
C VAL A 23 18.88 -0.41 -27.86
N LYS A 24 19.56 0.64 -28.33
CA LYS A 24 21.02 0.67 -28.43
C LYS A 24 21.69 0.60 -27.05
N GLU A 25 21.14 1.30 -26.07
CA GLU A 25 21.76 1.42 -24.74
C GLU A 25 21.48 0.24 -23.83
N LEU A 26 20.28 -0.33 -23.91
CA LEU A 26 19.83 -1.41 -23.01
C LEU A 26 19.85 -2.80 -23.65
N GLY A 27 20.05 -2.90 -24.97
CA GLY A 27 20.03 -4.18 -25.68
C GLY A 27 18.65 -4.88 -25.68
N ILE A 28 17.58 -4.13 -25.43
CA ILE A 28 16.20 -4.64 -25.40
C ILE A 28 15.55 -4.63 -26.77
N SER A 29 14.44 -5.37 -26.94
CA SER A 29 13.72 -5.38 -28.23
C SER A 29 13.05 -4.03 -28.53
N PRO A 30 12.91 -3.63 -29.80
CA PRO A 30 12.21 -2.41 -30.18
C PRO A 30 10.75 -2.35 -29.68
N ILE A 31 10.10 -3.50 -29.51
CA ILE A 31 8.75 -3.59 -28.96
C ILE A 31 8.74 -3.20 -27.49
N VAL A 32 9.68 -3.73 -26.68
CA VAL A 32 9.79 -3.39 -25.26
C VAL A 32 10.15 -1.91 -25.08
N ALA A 33 11.12 -1.41 -25.86
CA ALA A 33 11.47 0.00 -25.86
C ALA A 33 10.29 0.90 -26.25
N GLY A 34 9.50 0.52 -27.27
CA GLY A 34 8.28 1.22 -27.65
C GLY A 34 7.23 1.26 -26.54
N LEU A 35 7.05 0.17 -25.80
CA LEU A 35 6.15 0.11 -24.65
C LEU A 35 6.63 1.00 -23.49
N LEU A 36 7.93 1.07 -23.23
CA LEU A 36 8.52 1.94 -22.20
C LEU A 36 8.31 3.42 -22.55
N VAL A 37 8.60 3.82 -23.79
CA VAL A 37 8.37 5.20 -24.27
C VAL A 37 6.90 5.58 -24.15
N ASN A 38 5.98 4.69 -24.51
CA ASN A 38 4.54 4.94 -24.35
C ASN A 38 4.09 5.04 -22.88
N ARG A 39 4.85 4.45 -21.95
CA ARG A 39 4.69 4.64 -20.49
C ARG A 39 5.42 5.87 -19.96
N LYS A 40 5.98 6.70 -20.85
CA LYS A 40 6.77 7.90 -20.54
C LYS A 40 8.12 7.60 -19.85
N VAL A 41 8.60 6.37 -19.98
CA VAL A 41 9.94 5.98 -19.52
C VAL A 41 10.88 6.13 -20.72
N THR A 42 11.56 7.27 -20.79
CA THR A 42 12.36 7.67 -21.97
C THR A 42 13.86 7.73 -21.71
N VAL A 43 14.26 7.63 -20.45
CA VAL A 43 15.67 7.63 -20.01
C VAL A 43 16.11 6.19 -19.75
N ALA A 44 17.32 5.85 -20.20
CA ALA A 44 17.83 4.48 -20.10
C ALA A 44 17.95 3.96 -18.66
N ASP A 45 18.39 4.82 -17.72
CA ASP A 45 18.46 4.45 -16.31
C ASP A 45 17.07 4.18 -15.70
N GLU A 46 16.08 5.00 -16.00
CA GLU A 46 14.68 4.78 -15.57
C GLU A 46 14.12 3.49 -16.18
N ALA A 47 14.38 3.26 -17.47
CA ALA A 47 13.99 2.03 -18.16
C ALA A 47 14.64 0.79 -17.53
N ARG A 48 15.93 0.86 -17.19
CA ARG A 48 16.64 -0.22 -16.50
C ARG A 48 16.01 -0.50 -15.13
N GLN A 49 15.76 0.54 -14.34
CA GLN A 49 15.09 0.40 -13.03
C GLN A 49 13.70 -0.23 -13.15
N ALA A 50 12.90 0.22 -14.12
CA ALA A 50 11.56 -0.29 -14.36
C ALA A 50 11.56 -1.77 -14.79
N LEU A 51 12.57 -2.22 -15.54
CA LEU A 51 12.70 -3.60 -16.00
C LEU A 51 13.28 -4.53 -14.93
N GLU A 52 14.23 -4.07 -14.14
CA GLU A 52 14.87 -4.86 -13.09
C GLU A 52 13.97 -5.09 -11.88
N ALA A 53 13.08 -4.13 -11.56
CA ALA A 53 12.21 -4.17 -10.39
C ALA A 53 12.96 -4.51 -9.08
N ASP A 54 14.17 -3.97 -8.94
CA ASP A 54 15.08 -4.24 -7.84
C ASP A 54 14.58 -3.60 -6.53
N LEU A 55 14.22 -4.43 -5.56
CA LEU A 55 13.73 -3.99 -4.26
C LEU A 55 14.77 -3.20 -3.45
N THR A 56 16.07 -3.34 -3.76
CA THR A 56 17.12 -2.54 -3.10
C THR A 56 17.10 -1.07 -3.50
N LYS A 57 16.39 -0.72 -4.58
CA LYS A 57 16.21 0.66 -5.07
C LYS A 57 14.93 1.32 -4.54
N LEU A 58 14.22 0.68 -3.61
CA LEU A 58 13.09 1.31 -2.93
C LEU A 58 13.58 2.53 -2.13
N HIS A 59 12.74 3.56 -2.06
CA HIS A 59 13.03 4.74 -1.25
C HIS A 59 13.09 4.35 0.22
N ASP A 60 13.89 5.08 0.99
CA ASP A 60 13.90 4.96 2.45
C ASP A 60 12.48 5.22 3.00
N PRO A 61 11.85 4.24 3.68
CA PRO A 61 10.52 4.39 4.28
C PRO A 61 10.43 5.57 5.26
N PHE A 62 11.54 5.94 5.92
CA PHE A 62 11.57 7.07 6.85
C PHE A 62 11.40 8.44 6.18
N LEU A 63 11.44 8.51 4.84
CA LEU A 63 11.06 9.70 4.09
C LEU A 63 9.53 9.94 4.11
N MET A 64 8.73 8.94 4.45
CA MET A 64 7.29 9.11 4.60
C MET A 64 6.96 9.99 5.83
N LEU A 65 6.06 10.96 5.64
CA LEU A 65 5.64 11.87 6.70
C LEU A 65 5.14 11.09 7.92
N GLY A 66 5.76 11.34 9.07
CA GLY A 66 5.37 10.73 10.35
C GLY A 66 5.89 9.31 10.58
N MET A 67 6.64 8.71 9.65
CA MET A 67 7.08 7.31 9.77
C MET A 67 7.87 7.05 11.06
N GLN A 68 8.86 7.90 11.37
CA GLN A 68 9.64 7.74 12.61
C GLN A 68 8.75 7.74 13.85
N LYS A 69 7.83 8.71 13.95
CA LYS A 69 6.89 8.81 15.07
C LYS A 69 5.99 7.57 15.18
N SER A 70 5.54 7.03 14.06
CA SER A 70 4.71 5.81 14.02
C SER A 70 5.49 4.58 14.50
N VAL A 71 6.73 4.41 14.03
CA VAL A 71 7.63 3.32 14.48
C VAL A 71 7.90 3.42 15.97
N ASP A 72 8.23 4.61 16.48
CA ASP A 72 8.49 4.83 17.91
C ASP A 72 7.26 4.47 18.77
N ARG A 73 6.06 4.81 18.32
CA ARG A 73 4.80 4.47 19.02
C ARG A 73 4.55 2.97 19.07
N VAL A 74 4.84 2.24 17.98
CA VAL A 74 4.72 0.78 17.92
C VAL A 74 5.74 0.13 18.85
N LEU A 75 7.01 0.56 18.78
CA LEU A 75 8.07 0.05 19.66
C LEU A 75 7.75 0.28 21.14
N GLN A 76 7.17 1.44 21.48
CA GLN A 76 6.68 1.72 22.82
C GLN A 76 5.59 0.72 23.26
N SER A 77 4.60 0.41 22.40
CA SER A 77 3.59 -0.60 22.71
C SER A 77 4.20 -1.98 22.96
N ILE A 78 5.15 -2.39 22.14
CA ILE A 78 5.85 -3.66 22.30
C ILE A 78 6.60 -3.70 23.65
N ALA A 79 7.36 -2.66 23.97
CA ALA A 79 8.12 -2.57 25.21
C ALA A 79 7.21 -2.60 26.46
N ASN A 80 6.06 -1.93 26.38
CA ASN A 80 5.07 -1.88 27.44
C ASN A 80 4.16 -3.12 27.50
N LYS A 81 4.31 -4.07 26.58
CA LYS A 81 3.40 -5.22 26.40
C LYS A 81 1.94 -4.80 26.26
N GLU A 82 1.72 -3.68 25.59
CA GLU A 82 0.40 -3.17 25.26
C GLU A 82 -0.28 -4.08 24.24
N LYS A 83 -1.59 -4.25 24.37
CA LYS A 83 -2.37 -4.98 23.37
C LYS A 83 -2.55 -4.11 22.12
N ILE A 84 -2.20 -4.68 20.98
CA ILE A 84 -2.26 -4.02 19.66
C ILE A 84 -3.35 -4.70 18.83
N THR A 85 -4.17 -3.92 18.14
CA THR A 85 -5.09 -4.41 17.10
C THR A 85 -4.78 -3.77 15.76
N VAL A 86 -4.71 -4.55 14.69
CA VAL A 86 -4.66 -4.05 13.32
C VAL A 86 -6.07 -4.01 12.73
N PHE A 87 -6.56 -2.82 12.35
CA PHE A 87 -7.79 -2.64 11.58
C PHE A 87 -7.44 -2.59 10.10
N CYS A 88 -8.02 -3.46 9.28
CA CYS A 88 -7.84 -3.45 7.83
C CYS A 88 -9.17 -3.46 7.10
N ASP A 89 -9.18 -3.03 5.84
CA ASP A 89 -10.36 -3.18 4.99
C ASP A 89 -10.61 -4.66 4.62
N TYR A 90 -11.82 -4.96 4.16
CA TYR A 90 -12.28 -6.31 3.88
C TYR A 90 -11.86 -6.85 2.49
N ASP A 91 -11.30 -6.02 1.62
CA ASP A 91 -10.89 -6.45 0.29
C ASP A 91 -9.53 -7.20 0.31
N VAL A 92 -9.03 -7.59 -0.86
CA VAL A 92 -7.82 -8.41 -0.94
C VAL A 92 -6.58 -7.67 -0.40
N ASP A 93 -6.48 -6.35 -0.62
CA ASP A 93 -5.33 -5.58 -0.15
C ASP A 93 -5.37 -5.47 1.38
N GLY A 94 -6.53 -5.12 1.94
CA GLY A 94 -6.75 -5.07 3.39
C GLY A 94 -6.56 -6.42 4.10
N VAL A 95 -7.13 -7.51 3.59
CA VAL A 95 -6.96 -8.85 4.18
C VAL A 95 -5.51 -9.32 4.10
N SER A 96 -4.83 -9.06 2.98
CA SER A 96 -3.41 -9.41 2.84
C SER A 96 -2.52 -8.58 3.77
N SER A 97 -2.84 -7.29 3.97
CA SER A 97 -2.18 -6.40 4.92
C SER A 97 -2.34 -6.88 6.36
N ALA A 98 -3.54 -7.30 6.76
CA ALA A 98 -3.79 -7.88 8.07
C ALA A 98 -2.92 -9.13 8.30
N ALA A 99 -2.93 -10.07 7.35
CA ALA A 99 -2.14 -11.28 7.43
C ALA A 99 -0.63 -10.97 7.53
N PHE A 100 -0.13 -10.07 6.68
CA PHE A 100 1.27 -9.64 6.69
C PHE A 100 1.68 -9.07 8.04
N LEU A 101 0.91 -8.13 8.59
CA LEU A 101 1.22 -7.50 9.88
C LEU A 101 1.16 -8.50 11.03
N ILE A 102 0.16 -9.39 11.07
CA ILE A 102 0.09 -10.46 12.09
C ILE A 102 1.34 -11.34 12.05
N HIS A 103 1.78 -11.76 10.85
CA HIS A 103 2.99 -12.56 10.70
C HIS A 103 4.25 -11.80 11.13
N PHE A 104 4.38 -10.53 10.72
CA PHE A 104 5.49 -9.66 11.13
C PHE A 104 5.61 -9.53 12.65
N PHE A 105 4.51 -9.21 13.35
CA PHE A 105 4.53 -9.10 14.81
C PHE A 105 4.80 -10.44 15.49
N ARG A 106 4.25 -11.55 14.95
CA ARG A 106 4.51 -12.90 15.46
C ARG A 106 5.99 -13.27 15.37
N ASP A 107 6.66 -12.91 14.27
CA ASP A 107 8.10 -13.14 14.09
C ASP A 107 8.95 -12.34 15.10
N LEU A 108 8.42 -11.22 15.61
CA LEU A 108 8.99 -10.45 16.71
C LEU A 108 8.61 -10.99 18.11
N GLY A 109 7.83 -12.07 18.19
CA GLY A 109 7.33 -12.64 19.44
C GLY A 109 6.22 -11.83 20.10
N VAL A 110 5.52 -10.98 19.34
CA VAL A 110 4.41 -10.14 19.79
C VAL A 110 3.11 -10.67 19.20
N ASP A 111 2.15 -10.98 20.05
CA ASP A 111 0.81 -11.38 19.61
C ASP A 111 -0.09 -10.15 19.49
N ILE A 112 -0.79 -10.02 18.36
CA ILE A 112 -1.65 -8.88 18.04
C ILE A 112 -3.03 -9.36 17.56
N ASP A 113 -4.07 -8.59 17.85
CA ASP A 113 -5.41 -8.82 17.34
C ASP A 113 -5.59 -8.17 15.95
N TYR A 114 -6.67 -8.52 15.27
CA TYR A 114 -7.09 -7.88 14.02
C TYR A 114 -8.59 -7.57 14.01
N TYR A 115 -8.96 -6.59 13.19
CA TYR A 115 -10.33 -6.20 12.91
C TYR A 115 -10.52 -6.06 11.41
N LEU A 116 -11.50 -6.78 10.86
CA LEU A 116 -11.96 -6.64 9.48
C LEU A 116 -13.44 -6.26 9.54
N PRO A 117 -13.83 -5.08 9.01
CA PRO A 117 -15.22 -4.65 9.06
C PRO A 117 -16.09 -5.49 8.12
N GLU A 118 -17.31 -5.78 8.54
CA GLU A 118 -18.28 -6.40 7.63
C GLU A 118 -18.83 -5.35 6.67
N ARG A 119 -18.41 -5.40 5.39
CA ARG A 119 -18.80 -4.41 4.35
C ARG A 119 -20.29 -4.07 4.34
N MET A 120 -21.15 -5.08 4.47
CA MET A 120 -22.60 -4.91 4.33
C MET A 120 -23.25 -4.28 5.57
N ALA A 121 -22.70 -4.52 6.75
CA ALA A 121 -23.25 -4.03 8.01
C ALA A 121 -22.59 -2.71 8.44
N GLU A 122 -21.29 -2.57 8.24
CA GLU A 122 -20.47 -1.47 8.77
C GLU A 122 -20.05 -0.46 7.70
N GLY A 123 -20.06 -0.84 6.42
CA GLY A 123 -19.59 -0.01 5.32
C GLY A 123 -18.09 -0.12 5.07
N TYR A 124 -17.51 0.94 4.50
CA TYR A 124 -16.08 1.00 4.13
C TYR A 124 -15.30 1.92 5.07
N GLY A 125 -14.10 1.48 5.44
CA GLY A 125 -13.16 2.27 6.22
C GLY A 125 -13.41 2.25 7.73
N LEU A 126 -12.58 3.03 8.43
CA LEU A 126 -12.62 3.12 9.89
C LEU A 126 -13.95 3.70 10.36
N ASN A 127 -14.57 3.06 11.36
CA ASN A 127 -15.84 3.50 11.93
C ASN A 127 -15.78 3.59 13.46
N ALA A 128 -16.59 4.48 14.03
CA ALA A 128 -16.55 4.76 15.47
C ALA A 128 -16.96 3.57 16.36
N ASN A 129 -17.78 2.64 15.84
CA ASN A 129 -18.19 1.46 16.61
C ASN A 129 -17.03 0.48 16.74
N ALA A 130 -16.31 0.22 15.65
CA ALA A 130 -15.10 -0.60 15.66
C ALA A 130 -14.03 0.01 16.58
N VAL A 131 -13.81 1.34 16.54
CA VAL A 131 -12.87 2.02 17.44
C VAL A 131 -13.23 1.76 18.92
N ARG A 132 -14.50 1.92 19.29
CA ARG A 132 -14.97 1.63 20.66
C ARG A 132 -14.84 0.15 21.00
N GLU A 133 -15.20 -0.75 20.10
CA GLU A 133 -15.07 -2.20 20.34
C GLU A 133 -13.61 -2.59 20.59
N ILE A 134 -12.70 -2.12 19.74
CA ILE A 134 -11.25 -2.38 19.84
C ILE A 134 -10.70 -1.89 21.18
N ARG A 135 -11.15 -0.73 21.64
CA ARG A 135 -10.70 -0.13 22.90
C ARG A 135 -11.39 -0.74 24.12
N GLU A 136 -12.71 -0.61 24.20
CA GLU A 136 -13.53 -0.86 25.39
C GLU A 136 -13.77 -2.36 25.61
N VAL A 137 -13.95 -3.14 24.54
CA VAL A 137 -14.25 -4.57 24.63
C VAL A 137 -12.97 -5.40 24.52
N ARG A 138 -12.13 -5.11 23.52
CA ARG A 138 -10.90 -5.90 23.28
C ARG A 138 -9.71 -5.44 24.11
N GLY A 139 -9.75 -4.24 24.67
CA GLY A 139 -8.72 -3.70 25.57
C GLY A 139 -7.44 -3.25 24.86
N SER A 140 -7.49 -2.95 23.56
CA SER A 140 -6.30 -2.50 22.83
C SER A 140 -5.87 -1.10 23.27
N ALA A 141 -4.57 -0.89 23.38
CA ALA A 141 -3.95 0.41 23.67
C ALA A 141 -3.34 1.05 22.40
N LEU A 142 -3.14 0.26 21.35
CA LEU A 142 -2.74 0.75 20.04
C LEU A 142 -3.61 0.10 18.96
N MET A 143 -4.16 0.93 18.08
CA MET A 143 -4.81 0.51 16.84
C MET A 143 -3.93 0.95 15.67
N ILE A 144 -3.63 0.03 14.77
CA ILE A 144 -2.90 0.29 13.53
C ILE A 144 -3.88 0.10 12.38
N THR A 145 -4.09 1.09 11.53
CA THR A 145 -4.91 0.94 10.32
C THR A 145 -4.03 0.60 9.12
N ALA A 146 -4.42 -0.38 8.30
CA ALA A 146 -3.78 -0.67 7.02
C ALA A 146 -4.84 -0.75 5.91
N ASP A 147 -4.50 -0.28 4.71
CA ASP A 147 -5.42 -0.16 3.55
C ASP A 147 -6.68 0.71 3.81
N CYS A 148 -6.68 1.51 4.88
CA CYS A 148 -7.76 2.44 5.18
C CYS A 148 -7.33 3.56 6.14
N GLY A 149 -8.27 4.43 6.52
CA GLY A 149 -8.11 5.38 7.63
C GLY A 149 -7.71 6.80 7.27
N ILE A 150 -7.22 7.05 6.04
CA ILE A 150 -6.77 8.39 5.61
C ILE A 150 -7.85 9.47 5.68
N THR A 151 -9.13 9.10 5.59
CA THR A 151 -10.29 10.00 5.73
C THR A 151 -10.97 9.93 7.10
N GLY A 152 -10.55 9.04 7.99
CA GLY A 152 -11.18 8.73 9.28
C GLY A 152 -10.85 9.73 10.39
N ASN A 153 -10.87 11.03 10.09
CA ASN A 153 -10.43 12.08 11.01
C ASN A 153 -11.19 12.05 12.35
N LYS A 154 -12.51 11.83 12.30
CA LYS A 154 -13.36 11.80 13.50
C LYS A 154 -13.10 10.55 14.35
N GLU A 155 -12.86 9.43 13.68
CA GLU A 155 -12.58 8.14 14.31
C GLU A 155 -11.20 8.13 14.96
N VAL A 156 -10.21 8.77 14.32
CA VAL A 156 -8.88 9.00 14.89
C VAL A 156 -8.96 9.95 16.08
N GLU A 157 -9.75 11.02 15.99
CA GLU A 157 -9.98 11.93 17.13
C GLU A 157 -10.62 11.18 18.30
N LEU A 158 -11.65 10.37 18.04
CA LEU A 158 -12.27 9.50 19.04
C LEU A 158 -11.24 8.56 19.68
N ALA A 159 -10.43 7.86 18.87
CA ALA A 159 -9.40 6.94 19.34
C ALA A 159 -8.36 7.62 20.25
N ASN A 160 -8.09 8.91 20.06
CA ASN A 160 -7.18 9.67 20.93
C ASN A 160 -7.82 10.12 22.26
N GLN A 161 -9.15 10.05 22.39
CA GLN A 161 -9.89 10.48 23.58
C GLN A 161 -10.20 9.33 24.56
N ILE A 162 -10.16 8.07 24.10
CA ILE A 162 -10.58 6.87 24.85
C ILE A 162 -9.41 5.90 25.10
#